data_AF-K5XWI6-F1
#
_entry.id   AF-K5XWI6-F1
#
_cell.length_a   1.000
_cell.length_b   1.000
_cell.length_c   1.000
_cell.angle_alpha   90.00
_cell.angle_beta   90.00
_cell.angle_gamma   90.00
#
_symmetry.space_group_name_H-M   'P 1'
#
loop_
_entity.id
_entity.type
_entity.pdbx_description
1 polymer ?
#
loop_
_entity_poly.entity_id
_entity_poly.type
_entity_poly.pdbx_seq_one_letter_code
_entity_poly.pdbx_strand_id
1 'polypeptide(L)'
;MSCPKRRPYTIFAPPSLCSSELVCTTLDHDSTDMLLDKWLEHRSPGQDAYHDWFRDLRDRKHAAQNPHKKQIVAWNKGEFVPENMFCKTVDTGRLIPMDRTWTTHVYHHKSLTDRKLSMMPVVFTMLPELMLLRGMHDGGCDDIYIIVTDLKKQEMDDVTAYFQLYLMAKYHRCPCLPQIDLTLRGILYEKHPRFVALFSHQTSSYSQIFFTHRDYVPDPDIFYDYPTGCPNPCCTEDCELIRFPRRGVSAAAILPIVNKKGRRRRFRRKEMCNWIECDVCFERLVAADGAEESFSVDGSEGSSIGGVFDEHVEAEIDEGARLSYGQVCGRCKLVRYCSEQHQRLDWSEHKRVCVKASG
;
A
#
# COMPACT_ATOMS: atom_id res chain seq x y z
N MET A 1 21.53 -20.70 -12.45
CA MET A 1 20.97 -19.57 -13.23
C MET A 1 21.67 -18.29 -12.81
N SER A 2 22.41 -17.63 -13.69
CA SER A 2 23.15 -16.40 -13.38
C SER A 2 22.19 -15.21 -13.25
N CYS A 3 22.16 -14.57 -12.07
CA CYS A 3 21.37 -13.37 -11.85
C CYS A 3 21.87 -12.26 -12.81
N PRO A 4 20.99 -11.63 -13.62
CA PRO A 4 21.40 -10.61 -14.57
C PRO A 4 22.06 -9.43 -13.83
N LYS A 5 23.09 -8.83 -14.44
CA LYS A 5 23.82 -7.67 -13.88
C LYS A 5 22.83 -6.62 -13.37
N ARG A 6 22.90 -6.30 -12.07
CA ARG A 6 22.02 -5.32 -11.39
C ARG A 6 22.08 -4.00 -12.15
N ARG A 7 20.98 -3.61 -12.80
CA ARG A 7 20.85 -2.28 -13.38
C ARG A 7 20.72 -1.27 -12.23
N PRO A 8 21.47 -0.17 -12.23
CA PRO A 8 21.30 0.87 -11.23
C PRO A 8 19.85 1.34 -11.24
N TYR A 9 19.24 1.42 -10.06
CA TYR A 9 17.89 1.97 -9.89
C TYR A 9 17.83 3.34 -10.56
N THR A 10 16.88 3.51 -11.48
CA THR A 10 16.57 4.81 -12.05
C THR A 10 15.15 5.14 -11.62
N ILE A 11 14.93 6.34 -11.07
CA ILE A 11 13.59 6.83 -10.73
C ILE A 11 12.65 6.87 -11.95
N PHE A 12 13.21 6.74 -13.16
CA PHE A 12 12.50 6.77 -14.42
C PHE A 12 11.99 5.40 -14.86
N ALA A 13 12.68 4.30 -14.56
CA ALA A 13 12.18 2.96 -14.87
C ALA A 13 11.36 2.43 -13.70
N PRO A 14 10.20 1.79 -13.93
CA PRO A 14 9.53 1.06 -12.86
C PRO A 14 10.56 0.09 -12.24
N PRO A 15 10.73 0.12 -10.90
CA PRO A 15 11.73 -0.70 -10.25
C PRO A 15 11.37 -2.16 -10.50
N SER A 16 12.34 -2.94 -10.98
CA SER A 16 12.14 -4.39 -11.01
C SER A 16 12.30 -4.94 -9.61
N LEU A 17 11.57 -6.00 -9.28
CA LEU A 17 11.76 -6.77 -8.04
C LEU A 17 13.23 -7.19 -7.83
N CYS A 18 13.96 -7.46 -8.91
CA CYS A 18 15.38 -7.77 -8.87
C CYS A 18 16.29 -6.61 -8.42
N SER A 19 15.76 -5.39 -8.33
CA SER A 19 16.50 -4.20 -7.89
C SER A 19 16.51 -4.05 -6.36
N SER A 20 15.59 -4.74 -5.67
CA SER A 20 15.53 -4.76 -4.22
C SER A 20 16.63 -5.65 -3.64
N GLU A 21 17.17 -5.25 -2.49
CA GLU A 21 18.07 -6.07 -1.68
C GLU A 21 17.33 -7.04 -0.75
N LEU A 22 15.99 -6.95 -0.68
CA LEU A 22 15.19 -7.90 0.08
C LEU A 22 15.24 -9.28 -0.59
N VAL A 23 15.36 -10.30 0.25
CA VAL A 23 15.29 -11.70 -0.15
C VAL A 23 13.82 -12.10 -0.17
N CYS A 24 13.40 -12.79 -1.23
CA CYS A 24 12.06 -13.36 -1.32
C CYS A 24 12.10 -14.84 -0.92
N THR A 25 11.40 -15.19 0.17
CA THR A 25 11.09 -16.56 0.54
C THR A 25 9.68 -16.87 0.07
N THR A 26 9.50 -17.95 -0.70
CA THR A 26 8.18 -18.36 -1.20
C THR A 26 7.68 -19.56 -0.42
N LEU A 27 6.45 -19.46 0.09
CA LEU A 27 5.69 -20.57 0.66
C LEU A 27 4.67 -20.98 -0.39
N ASP A 28 4.74 -22.22 -0.83
CA ASP A 28 3.79 -22.81 -1.78
C ASP A 28 2.44 -23.10 -1.13
N HIS A 29 1.52 -23.67 -1.92
CA HIS A 29 0.21 -24.09 -1.46
C HIS A 29 0.32 -25.12 -0.32
N ASP A 30 1.20 -26.12 -0.44
CA ASP A 30 1.35 -27.18 0.56
C ASP A 30 1.81 -26.62 1.92
N SER A 31 2.74 -25.66 1.89
CA SER A 31 3.18 -24.96 3.09
C SER A 31 2.04 -24.18 3.75
N THR A 32 1.17 -23.56 2.93
CA THR A 32 0.04 -22.77 3.39
C THR A 32 -1.06 -23.65 3.99
N ASP A 33 -1.35 -24.79 3.35
CA ASP A 33 -2.32 -25.78 3.84
C ASP A 33 -1.89 -26.36 5.18
N MET A 34 -0.61 -26.74 5.31
CA MET A 34 -0.07 -27.16 6.60
C MET A 34 -0.21 -26.08 7.69
N LEU A 35 -0.09 -24.78 7.35
CA LEU A 35 -0.31 -23.71 8.32
C LEU A 35 -1.79 -23.58 8.70
N LEU A 36 -2.71 -23.78 7.75
CA LEU A 36 -4.15 -23.79 8.00
C LEU A 36 -4.54 -24.95 8.92
N ASP A 37 -4.06 -26.16 8.65
CA ASP A 37 -4.27 -27.35 9.48
C ASP A 37 -3.78 -27.09 10.91
N LYS A 38 -2.55 -26.60 11.06
CA LYS A 38 -1.99 -26.24 12.37
C LYS A 38 -2.84 -25.18 13.07
N TRP A 39 -3.31 -24.17 12.35
CA TRP A 39 -4.14 -23.13 12.93
C TRP A 39 -5.51 -23.65 13.37
N LEU A 40 -6.06 -24.65 12.69
CA LEU A 40 -7.29 -25.34 13.09
C LEU A 40 -7.07 -26.25 14.30
N GLU A 41 -5.97 -27.00 14.34
CA GLU A 41 -5.61 -27.91 15.44
C GLU A 41 -5.37 -27.19 16.78
N HIS A 42 -4.75 -26.00 16.75
CA HIS A 42 -4.37 -25.27 17.97
C HIS A 42 -5.55 -24.55 18.66
N ARG A 43 -6.79 -24.78 18.22
CA ARG A 43 -7.97 -24.09 18.76
C ARG A 43 -8.62 -24.86 19.89
N SER A 44 -8.65 -24.24 21.06
CA SER A 44 -9.56 -24.61 22.15
C SER A 44 -10.91 -23.90 21.94
N PRO A 45 -12.04 -24.63 21.89
CA PRO A 45 -13.36 -24.02 21.84
C PRO A 45 -13.55 -23.02 22.99
N GLY A 46 -13.92 -21.77 22.67
CA GLY A 46 -14.15 -20.69 23.66
C GLY A 46 -12.92 -19.87 24.07
N GLN A 47 -11.76 -20.09 23.44
CA GLN A 47 -10.57 -19.24 23.59
C GLN A 47 -10.10 -18.61 22.28
N ASP A 48 -10.75 -18.92 21.16
CA ASP A 48 -10.42 -18.36 19.85
C ASP A 48 -11.50 -17.38 19.38
N ALA A 49 -11.18 -16.09 19.47
CA ALA A 49 -12.05 -15.01 19.03
C ALA A 49 -12.45 -15.11 17.54
N TYR A 50 -11.61 -15.70 16.68
CA TYR A 50 -11.95 -15.91 15.27
C TYR A 50 -13.04 -16.96 15.11
N HIS A 51 -12.92 -18.09 15.80
CA HIS A 51 -13.95 -19.13 15.80
C HIS A 51 -15.29 -18.57 16.28
N ASP A 52 -15.27 -17.83 17.40
CA ASP A 52 -16.50 -17.27 17.96
C ASP A 52 -17.12 -16.20 17.04
N TRP A 53 -16.31 -15.38 16.37
CA TRP A 53 -16.80 -14.45 15.34
C TRP A 53 -17.49 -15.17 14.18
N PHE A 54 -16.92 -16.26 13.65
CA PHE A 54 -17.57 -17.04 12.59
C PHE A 54 -18.85 -17.75 13.07
N ARG A 55 -18.87 -18.22 14.32
CA ARG A 55 -20.07 -18.79 14.94
C ARG A 55 -21.18 -17.73 15.03
N ASP A 56 -20.84 -16.53 15.49
CA ASP A 56 -21.77 -15.41 15.58
C ASP A 56 -22.26 -14.98 14.19
N LEU A 57 -21.40 -14.98 13.17
CA LEU A 57 -21.80 -14.69 11.80
C LEU A 57 -22.84 -15.69 11.28
N ARG A 58 -22.63 -16.98 11.55
CA ARG A 58 -23.58 -18.05 11.21
C ARG A 58 -24.93 -17.79 11.87
N ASP A 59 -24.92 -17.50 13.16
CA ASP A 59 -26.13 -17.37 13.96
C ASP A 59 -26.90 -16.08 13.62
N ARG A 60 -26.20 -15.01 13.20
CA ARG A 60 -26.79 -13.74 12.74
C ARG A 60 -27.57 -13.84 11.44
N LYS A 61 -27.42 -14.92 10.65
CA LYS A 61 -28.10 -15.09 9.35
C LYS A 61 -27.99 -13.86 8.43
N HIS A 62 -26.81 -13.23 8.38
CA HIS A 62 -26.55 -11.98 7.62
C HIS A 62 -27.10 -12.01 6.18
N ALA A 63 -26.97 -13.15 5.50
CA ALA A 63 -27.47 -13.34 4.13
C ALA A 63 -29.00 -13.26 4.02
N ALA A 64 -29.74 -13.73 5.03
CA ALA A 64 -31.20 -13.71 5.05
C ALA A 64 -31.77 -12.33 5.42
N GLN A 65 -31.01 -11.55 6.21
CA GLN A 65 -31.44 -10.23 6.67
C GLN A 65 -31.24 -9.13 5.63
N ASN A 66 -30.33 -9.30 4.66
CA ASN A 66 -30.08 -8.29 3.63
C ASN A 66 -29.61 -8.91 2.30
N PRO A 67 -30.53 -9.33 1.41
CA PRO A 67 -30.19 -9.97 0.13
C PRO A 67 -29.45 -9.04 -0.85
N HIS A 68 -29.52 -7.72 -0.62
CA HIS A 68 -28.85 -6.71 -1.45
C HIS A 68 -27.40 -6.43 -1.05
N LYS A 69 -26.86 -7.08 0.01
CA LYS A 69 -25.47 -6.88 0.41
C LYS A 69 -24.50 -7.34 -0.69
N LYS A 70 -23.47 -6.51 -0.90
CA LYS A 70 -22.42 -6.74 -1.90
C LYS A 70 -21.56 -7.94 -1.55
N GLN A 71 -21.31 -8.13 -0.25
CA GLN A 71 -20.51 -9.21 0.29
C GLN A 71 -21.31 -10.03 1.30
N ILE A 72 -20.98 -11.31 1.44
CA ILE A 72 -21.58 -12.25 2.39
C ILE A 72 -20.47 -13.19 2.84
N VAL A 73 -20.41 -13.49 4.14
CA VAL A 73 -19.66 -14.62 4.69
C VAL A 73 -20.69 -15.57 5.29
N ALA A 74 -20.64 -16.84 4.90
CA ALA A 74 -21.61 -17.84 5.32
C ALA A 74 -20.88 -19.12 5.76
N TRP A 75 -21.31 -19.66 6.89
CA TRP A 75 -20.93 -20.99 7.35
C TRP A 75 -22.21 -21.80 7.47
N ASN A 76 -22.44 -22.72 6.53
CA ASN A 76 -23.75 -23.36 6.40
C ASN A 76 -23.92 -24.53 7.38
N LYS A 77 -23.14 -25.60 7.18
CA LYS A 77 -23.20 -26.86 7.93
C LYS A 77 -21.81 -27.47 8.01
N GLY A 78 -21.65 -28.39 8.95
CA GLY A 78 -20.40 -29.15 9.13
C GLY A 78 -19.48 -28.52 10.15
N GLU A 79 -18.29 -29.09 10.23
CA GLU A 79 -17.23 -28.65 11.13
C GLU A 79 -16.69 -27.28 10.73
N PHE A 80 -15.99 -26.64 11.66
CA PHE A 80 -15.36 -25.34 11.44
C PHE A 80 -14.07 -25.54 10.64
N VAL A 81 -14.22 -25.71 9.32
CA VAL A 81 -13.14 -25.91 8.36
C VAL A 81 -13.37 -25.04 7.11
N PRO A 82 -12.32 -24.58 6.40
CA PRO A 82 -12.43 -23.64 5.28
C PRO A 82 -13.39 -24.08 4.15
N GLU A 83 -13.58 -25.38 3.95
CA GLU A 83 -14.44 -25.99 2.94
C GLU A 83 -15.93 -25.70 3.22
N ASN A 84 -16.29 -25.58 4.50
CA ASN A 84 -17.66 -25.31 4.94
C ASN A 84 -17.98 -23.81 5.03
N MET A 85 -16.99 -22.97 4.73
CA MET A 85 -17.05 -21.53 4.86
C MET A 85 -17.03 -20.90 3.47
N PHE A 86 -17.98 -20.04 3.19
CA PHE A 86 -18.19 -19.45 1.87
C PHE A 86 -18.15 -17.93 1.96
N CYS A 87 -17.51 -17.31 0.98
CA CYS A 87 -17.50 -15.87 0.82
C CYS A 87 -18.05 -15.48 -0.55
N LYS A 88 -18.95 -14.48 -0.58
CA LYS A 88 -19.33 -13.80 -1.79
C LYS A 88 -18.24 -12.79 -2.14
N THR A 89 -17.56 -12.98 -3.25
CA THR A 89 -16.38 -12.21 -3.59
C THR A 89 -16.71 -10.75 -3.91
N VAL A 90 -15.79 -9.84 -3.58
CA VAL A 90 -15.97 -8.40 -3.83
C VAL A 90 -15.78 -8.02 -5.31
N ASP A 91 -15.03 -8.83 -6.05
CA ASP A 91 -14.66 -8.55 -7.44
C ASP A 91 -15.64 -9.15 -8.45
N THR A 92 -16.10 -10.39 -8.24
CA THR A 92 -17.02 -11.08 -9.16
C THR A 92 -18.42 -11.29 -8.61
N GLY A 93 -18.64 -11.09 -7.30
CA GLY A 93 -19.93 -11.34 -6.66
C GLY A 93 -20.30 -12.83 -6.57
N ARG A 94 -19.36 -13.74 -6.89
CA ARG A 94 -19.56 -15.19 -6.84
C ARG A 94 -19.42 -15.68 -5.40
N LEU A 95 -20.25 -16.66 -5.03
CA LEU A 95 -20.11 -17.36 -3.76
C LEU A 95 -19.09 -18.50 -3.94
N ILE A 96 -17.96 -18.44 -3.25
CA ILE A 96 -16.87 -19.42 -3.33
C ILE A 96 -16.49 -19.94 -1.95
N PRO A 97 -16.01 -21.20 -1.82
CA PRO A 97 -15.47 -21.70 -0.55
C PRO A 97 -14.18 -20.96 -0.19
N MET A 98 -13.88 -20.91 1.12
CA MET A 98 -12.64 -20.34 1.65
C MET A 98 -11.46 -21.31 1.61
N ASP A 99 -11.72 -22.60 1.39
CA ASP A 99 -10.72 -23.60 1.01
C ASP A 99 -10.18 -23.30 -0.39
N ARG A 100 -9.31 -22.31 -0.46
CA ARG A 100 -8.54 -21.98 -1.65
C ARG A 100 -7.12 -21.75 -1.20
N THR A 101 -6.22 -22.55 -1.74
CA THR A 101 -4.80 -22.43 -1.47
C THR A 101 -4.22 -21.21 -2.21
N TRP A 102 -3.09 -20.72 -1.73
CA TRP A 102 -2.36 -19.61 -2.36
C TRP A 102 -0.87 -19.78 -2.16
N THR A 103 -0.09 -19.06 -2.97
CA THR A 103 1.35 -18.91 -2.79
C THR A 103 1.63 -17.62 -2.02
N THR A 104 2.44 -17.69 -0.96
CA THR A 104 2.84 -16.50 -0.20
C THR A 104 4.29 -16.14 -0.50
N HIS A 105 4.51 -14.94 -1.03
CA HIS A 105 5.83 -14.37 -1.24
C HIS A 105 6.20 -13.42 -0.11
N VAL A 106 7.17 -13.81 0.71
CA VAL A 106 7.64 -13.05 1.86
C VAL A 106 8.98 -12.40 1.53
N TYR A 107 8.96 -11.08 1.35
CA TYR A 107 10.15 -10.26 1.14
C TYR A 107 10.69 -9.78 2.48
N HIS A 108 11.95 -10.06 2.76
CA HIS A 108 12.55 -9.72 4.04
C HIS A 108 14.04 -9.39 3.91
N HIS A 109 14.61 -8.67 4.87
CA HIS A 109 16.04 -8.38 4.85
C HIS A 109 16.86 -9.67 5.08
N LYS A 110 18.04 -9.78 4.45
CA LYS A 110 18.92 -10.96 4.53
C LYS A 110 19.31 -11.35 5.96
N SER A 111 19.38 -10.37 6.86
CA SER A 111 19.73 -10.61 8.27
C SER A 111 18.76 -11.54 8.99
N LEU A 112 17.51 -11.63 8.55
CA LEU A 112 16.52 -12.56 9.10
C LEU A 112 16.88 -14.01 8.74
N THR A 113 17.34 -14.24 7.50
CA THR A 113 17.87 -15.55 7.07
C THR A 113 19.18 -15.89 7.76
N ASP A 114 20.09 -14.92 7.92
CA ASP A 114 21.38 -15.14 8.60
C ASP A 114 21.18 -15.60 10.06
N ARG A 115 20.08 -15.15 10.69
CA ARG A 115 19.65 -15.59 12.03
C ARG A 115 18.85 -16.89 12.03
N LYS A 116 18.70 -17.55 10.88
CA LYS A 116 17.89 -18.76 10.67
C LYS A 116 16.43 -18.62 11.10
N LEU A 117 15.87 -17.41 10.97
CA LEU A 117 14.47 -17.18 11.28
C LEU A 117 13.60 -17.69 10.13
N SER A 118 12.67 -18.60 10.44
CA SER A 118 11.66 -19.08 9.50
C SER A 118 10.64 -17.98 9.20
N MET A 119 10.15 -17.91 7.96
CA MET A 119 9.05 -17.01 7.57
C MET A 119 7.67 -17.61 7.87
N MET A 120 7.60 -18.90 8.20
CA MET A 120 6.34 -19.58 8.55
C MET A 120 5.59 -18.90 9.71
N PRO A 121 6.25 -18.49 10.82
CA PRO A 121 5.57 -17.78 11.91
C PRO A 121 5.00 -16.43 11.48
N VAL A 122 5.61 -15.74 10.51
CA VAL A 122 5.07 -14.47 9.98
C VAL A 122 3.74 -14.72 9.29
N VAL A 123 3.68 -15.72 8.40
CA VAL A 123 2.45 -16.08 7.68
C VAL A 123 1.40 -16.65 8.62
N PHE A 124 1.79 -17.53 9.55
CA PHE A 124 0.90 -18.07 10.57
C PHE A 124 0.24 -16.97 11.41
N THR A 125 0.99 -15.93 11.77
CA THR A 125 0.49 -14.78 12.54
C THR A 125 -0.60 -14.01 11.80
N MET A 126 -0.51 -13.92 10.46
CA MET A 126 -1.49 -13.22 9.63
C MET A 126 -2.54 -14.14 9.01
N LEU A 127 -2.51 -15.43 9.34
CA LEU A 127 -3.25 -16.44 8.60
C LEU A 127 -4.77 -16.22 8.58
N PRO A 128 -5.44 -15.85 9.69
CA PRO A 128 -6.88 -15.57 9.67
C PRO A 128 -7.24 -14.45 8.70
N GLU A 129 -6.48 -13.36 8.70
CA GLU A 129 -6.69 -12.20 7.82
C GLU A 129 -6.39 -12.55 6.37
N LEU A 130 -5.30 -13.29 6.10
CA LEU A 130 -4.92 -13.72 4.76
C LEU A 130 -5.95 -14.68 4.17
N MET A 131 -6.46 -15.62 4.94
CA MET A 131 -7.51 -16.56 4.52
C MET A 131 -8.79 -15.81 4.14
N LEU A 132 -9.19 -14.81 4.93
CA LEU A 132 -10.34 -13.96 4.60
C LEU A 132 -10.09 -13.12 3.36
N LEU A 133 -8.98 -12.37 3.30
CA LEU A 133 -8.65 -11.54 2.14
C LEU A 133 -8.56 -12.37 0.86
N ARG A 134 -7.94 -13.56 0.94
CA ARG A 134 -7.91 -14.52 -0.16
C ARG A 134 -9.32 -14.94 -0.56
N GLY A 135 -10.14 -15.40 0.39
CA GLY A 135 -11.50 -15.89 0.12
C GLY A 135 -12.44 -14.82 -0.45
N MET A 136 -12.17 -13.54 -0.20
CA MET A 136 -12.97 -12.42 -0.70
C MET A 136 -12.69 -12.05 -2.16
N HIS A 137 -11.63 -12.58 -2.77
CA HIS A 137 -11.24 -12.26 -4.15
C HIS A 137 -11.28 -13.52 -5.02
N ASP A 138 -12.05 -13.50 -6.11
CA ASP A 138 -12.09 -14.64 -7.03
C ASP A 138 -10.78 -14.72 -7.84
N GLY A 139 -10.30 -13.57 -8.33
CA GLY A 139 -9.13 -13.48 -9.20
C GLY A 139 -8.05 -12.51 -8.74
N GLY A 140 -6.78 -12.87 -8.99
CA GLY A 140 -5.62 -12.01 -8.72
C GLY A 140 -5.15 -12.03 -7.26
N CYS A 141 -5.52 -13.07 -6.51
CA CYS A 141 -5.06 -13.32 -5.15
C CYS A 141 -4.46 -14.72 -4.95
N ASP A 142 -4.18 -15.46 -6.03
CA ASP A 142 -3.46 -16.74 -5.94
C ASP A 142 -2.01 -16.54 -5.43
N ASP A 143 -1.47 -15.33 -5.59
CA ASP A 143 -0.21 -14.89 -5.01
C ASP A 143 -0.47 -13.78 -3.98
N ILE A 144 0.00 -13.97 -2.75
CA ILE A 144 -0.04 -12.97 -1.67
C ILE A 144 1.37 -12.47 -1.39
N TYR A 145 1.51 -11.16 -1.23
CA TYR A 145 2.80 -10.51 -1.06
C TYR A 145 2.90 -9.87 0.33
N ILE A 146 3.94 -10.24 1.08
CA ILE A 146 4.24 -9.72 2.41
C ILE A 146 5.64 -9.12 2.39
N ILE A 147 5.80 -7.89 2.88
CA ILE A 147 7.09 -7.27 3.13
C ILE A 147 7.31 -7.23 4.63
N VAL A 148 8.35 -7.91 5.11
CA VAL A 148 8.72 -7.95 6.53
C VAL A 148 9.67 -6.81 6.85
N THR A 149 9.39 -6.12 7.94
CA THR A 149 10.15 -4.98 8.41
C THR A 149 10.35 -4.97 9.92
N ASP A 150 11.22 -4.08 10.39
CA ASP A 150 11.56 -3.85 11.79
C ASP A 150 11.07 -2.50 12.32
N LEU A 151 10.22 -1.82 11.53
CA LEU A 151 9.65 -0.51 11.86
C LEU A 151 8.81 -0.55 13.13
N LYS A 152 9.05 0.43 14.00
CA LYS A 152 8.24 0.70 15.19
C LYS A 152 6.90 1.33 14.81
N LYS A 153 5.98 1.41 15.77
CA LYS A 153 4.63 1.94 15.57
C LYS A 153 4.60 3.30 14.84
N GLN A 154 5.40 4.27 15.32
CA GLN A 154 5.48 5.59 14.69
C GLN A 154 6.00 5.52 13.26
N GLU A 155 7.03 4.72 13.01
CA GLU A 155 7.61 4.56 11.67
C GLU A 155 6.64 3.84 10.73
N MET A 156 5.83 2.91 11.24
CA MET A 156 4.74 2.28 10.49
C MET A 156 3.66 3.29 10.11
N ASP A 157 3.28 4.18 11.02
CA ASP A 157 2.32 5.27 10.73
C ASP A 157 2.89 6.21 9.65
N ASP A 158 4.16 6.58 9.76
CA ASP A 158 4.87 7.43 8.82
C ASP A 158 4.98 6.80 7.42
N VAL A 159 5.32 5.51 7.35
CA VAL A 159 5.42 4.75 6.09
C VAL A 159 4.04 4.52 5.46
N THR A 160 3.03 4.27 6.28
CA THR A 160 1.65 4.15 5.81
C THR A 160 1.17 5.47 5.20
N ALA A 161 1.40 6.58 5.89
CA ALA A 161 1.10 7.92 5.39
C ALA A 161 1.88 8.23 4.10
N TYR A 162 3.17 7.87 4.03
CA TYR A 162 4.00 8.00 2.83
C TYR A 162 3.38 7.28 1.62
N PHE A 163 2.98 6.01 1.79
CA PHE A 163 2.37 5.23 0.71
C PHE A 163 0.97 5.70 0.32
N GLN A 164 0.17 6.21 1.27
CA GLN A 164 -1.19 6.71 0.99
C GLN A 164 -1.20 8.10 0.34
N LEU A 165 -0.32 9.01 0.76
CA LEU A 165 -0.35 10.41 0.32
C LEU A 165 0.44 10.67 -0.95
N TYR A 166 1.31 9.75 -1.37
CA TYR A 166 2.27 9.99 -2.46
C TYR A 166 3.11 11.28 -2.24
N LEU A 167 3.17 11.78 -1.00
CA LEU A 167 3.93 12.97 -0.65
C LEU A 167 5.26 12.50 -0.06
N MET A 168 6.31 12.54 -0.89
CA MET A 168 7.71 12.31 -0.51
C MET A 168 8.25 13.36 0.49
N ALA A 169 7.41 14.12 1.18
CA ALA A 169 7.80 15.43 1.65
C ALA A 169 8.51 15.48 3.02
N LYS A 170 8.53 14.44 3.86
CA LYS A 170 9.16 14.58 5.20
C LYS A 170 9.88 13.39 5.84
N TYR A 171 9.83 12.18 5.27
CA TYR A 171 10.26 10.98 6.00
C TYR A 171 11.63 10.45 5.56
N HIS A 172 12.69 11.18 5.91
CA HIS A 172 14.09 10.85 5.62
C HIS A 172 14.85 10.18 6.76
N ARG A 173 14.16 9.44 7.64
CA ARG A 173 14.82 8.82 8.81
C ARG A 173 14.63 7.31 8.98
N CYS A 174 14.12 6.61 7.97
CA CYS A 174 13.99 5.15 8.03
C CYS A 174 15.00 4.50 7.07
N PRO A 175 16.14 3.96 7.56
CA PRO A 175 17.21 3.42 6.73
C PRO A 175 16.77 2.24 5.84
N CYS A 176 15.71 1.52 6.22
CA CYS A 176 15.13 0.42 5.45
C CYS A 176 14.06 0.85 4.44
N LEU A 177 13.54 2.08 4.52
CA LEU A 177 12.43 2.55 3.68
C LEU A 177 12.71 2.50 2.17
N PRO A 178 13.92 2.83 1.67
CA PRO A 178 14.20 2.72 0.24
C PRO A 178 13.99 1.31 -0.30
N GLN A 179 14.40 0.27 0.43
CA GLN A 179 14.26 -1.12 -0.02
C GLN A 179 12.80 -1.59 0.05
N ILE A 180 12.06 -1.18 1.09
CA ILE A 180 10.62 -1.46 1.21
C ILE A 180 9.86 -0.80 0.06
N ASP A 181 10.14 0.48 -0.22
CA ASP A 181 9.52 1.25 -1.29
C ASP A 181 9.82 0.66 -2.68
N LEU A 182 11.07 0.32 -2.96
CA LEU A 182 11.46 -0.35 -4.20
C LEU A 182 10.72 -1.67 -4.40
N THR A 183 10.66 -2.48 -3.34
CA THR A 183 9.98 -3.79 -3.36
C THR A 183 8.49 -3.60 -3.58
N LEU A 184 7.84 -2.71 -2.82
CA LEU A 184 6.42 -2.44 -2.96
C LEU A 184 6.09 -1.98 -4.39
N ARG A 185 6.81 -0.99 -4.92
CA ARG A 185 6.59 -0.51 -6.29
C ARG A 185 6.85 -1.60 -7.33
N GLY A 186 7.86 -2.45 -7.13
CA GLY A 186 8.13 -3.60 -7.98
C GLY A 186 6.97 -4.60 -7.99
N ILE A 187 6.44 -4.95 -6.81
CA ILE A 187 5.25 -5.81 -6.67
C ILE A 187 4.05 -5.18 -7.39
N LEU A 188 3.77 -3.90 -7.14
CA LEU A 188 2.63 -3.21 -7.75
C LEU A 188 2.72 -3.14 -9.27
N TYR A 189 3.94 -2.96 -9.80
CA TYR A 189 4.19 -2.86 -11.24
C TYR A 189 4.18 -4.22 -11.94
N GLU A 190 4.88 -5.22 -11.40
CA GLU A 190 5.06 -6.52 -12.06
C GLU A 190 3.90 -7.48 -11.79
N LYS A 191 3.29 -7.42 -10.59
CA LYS A 191 2.37 -8.46 -10.10
C LYS A 191 0.92 -8.01 -10.00
N HIS A 192 0.68 -6.71 -9.88
CA HIS A 192 -0.66 -6.12 -9.81
C HIS A 192 -1.60 -6.78 -8.76
N PRO A 193 -1.16 -6.99 -7.50
CA PRO A 193 -1.96 -7.69 -6.51
C PRO A 193 -3.19 -6.86 -6.09
N ARG A 194 -4.18 -7.51 -5.47
CA ARG A 194 -5.33 -6.82 -4.85
C ARG A 194 -4.93 -6.09 -3.56
N PHE A 195 -4.04 -6.70 -2.80
CA PHE A 195 -3.48 -6.13 -1.59
C PHE A 195 -2.03 -6.59 -1.38
N VAL A 196 -1.29 -5.84 -0.55
CA VAL A 196 0.07 -6.18 -0.08
C VAL A 196 0.11 -5.95 1.42
N ALA A 197 0.73 -6.86 2.16
CA ALA A 197 0.95 -6.69 3.60
C ALA A 197 2.34 -6.14 3.89
N LEU A 198 2.43 -5.14 4.77
CA LEU A 198 3.66 -4.71 5.42
C LEU A 198 3.63 -5.20 6.86
N PHE A 199 4.42 -6.23 7.14
CA PHE A 199 4.45 -6.89 8.44
C PHE A 199 5.62 -6.37 9.28
N SER A 200 5.33 -5.84 10.46
CA SER A 200 6.38 -5.50 11.43
C SER A 200 6.55 -6.65 12.43
N HIS A 201 7.78 -7.11 12.62
CA HIS A 201 8.09 -8.11 13.64
C HIS A 201 8.28 -7.53 15.05
N GLN A 202 8.18 -6.20 15.20
CA GLN A 202 8.24 -5.55 16.51
C GLN A 202 6.92 -5.78 17.25
N THR A 203 6.96 -6.38 18.44
CA THR A 203 5.77 -6.69 19.24
C THR A 203 4.98 -5.47 19.70
N SER A 204 5.61 -4.30 19.73
CA SER A 204 4.99 -3.01 20.07
C SER A 204 4.48 -2.24 18.84
N SER A 205 4.62 -2.82 17.65
CA SER A 205 4.18 -2.23 16.38
C SER A 205 2.98 -3.01 15.83
N TYR A 206 2.34 -2.44 14.81
CA TYR A 206 1.28 -3.10 14.07
C TYR A 206 1.75 -3.41 12.66
N SER A 207 1.05 -4.32 11.99
CA SER A 207 1.21 -4.64 10.57
C SER A 207 0.08 -4.01 9.76
N GLN A 208 0.38 -3.55 8.54
CA GLN A 208 -0.56 -2.81 7.71
C GLN A 208 -0.86 -3.58 6.43
N ILE A 209 -2.14 -3.70 6.09
CA ILE A 209 -2.58 -4.19 4.78
C ILE A 209 -2.84 -2.98 3.88
N PHE A 210 -2.23 -2.97 2.69
CA PHE A 210 -2.41 -1.95 1.66
C PHE A 210 -3.26 -2.51 0.51
N PHE A 211 -4.37 -1.86 0.20
CA PHE A 211 -5.24 -2.23 -0.92
C PHE A 211 -4.88 -1.43 -2.16
N THR A 212 -4.87 -2.07 -3.33
CA THR A 212 -4.56 -1.40 -4.60
C THR A 212 -5.76 -0.69 -5.23
N HIS A 213 -6.97 -0.99 -4.73
CA HIS A 213 -8.21 -0.36 -5.16
C HIS A 213 -9.26 -0.33 -4.03
N ARG A 214 -10.18 0.65 -4.09
CA ARG A 214 -11.29 0.78 -3.13
C ARG A 214 -12.24 -0.41 -3.16
N ASP A 215 -12.47 -0.97 -4.34
CA ASP A 215 -13.35 -2.13 -4.53
C ASP A 215 -12.73 -3.44 -4.03
N TYR A 216 -11.46 -3.44 -3.64
CA TYR A 216 -10.83 -4.61 -3.03
C TYR A 216 -10.93 -4.61 -1.50
N VAL A 217 -11.47 -3.54 -0.92
CA VAL A 217 -11.63 -3.43 0.53
C VAL A 217 -12.89 -4.20 0.96
N PRO A 218 -12.82 -5.01 2.03
CA PRO A 218 -14.00 -5.68 2.57
C PRO A 218 -15.11 -4.71 3.00
N ASP A 219 -16.34 -5.23 2.97
CA ASP A 219 -17.55 -4.49 3.34
C ASP A 219 -17.62 -4.29 4.87
N PRO A 220 -17.74 -3.05 5.38
CA PRO A 220 -17.79 -2.79 6.82
C PRO A 220 -18.94 -3.49 7.53
N ASP A 221 -20.04 -3.78 6.84
CA ASP A 221 -21.22 -4.38 7.45
C ASP A 221 -21.02 -5.83 7.90
N ILE A 222 -19.93 -6.46 7.46
CA ILE A 222 -19.56 -7.83 7.83
C ILE A 222 -18.45 -7.84 8.86
N PHE A 223 -17.48 -6.93 8.71
CA PHE A 223 -16.23 -6.97 9.47
C PHE A 223 -16.15 -5.93 10.59
N TYR A 224 -17.22 -5.17 10.86
CA TYR A 224 -17.21 -4.14 11.91
C TYR A 224 -16.81 -4.68 13.30
N ASP A 225 -17.17 -5.92 13.60
CA ASP A 225 -16.88 -6.64 14.84
C ASP A 225 -15.84 -7.75 14.66
N TYR A 226 -15.10 -7.74 13.55
CA TYR A 226 -14.01 -8.69 13.32
C TYR A 226 -13.01 -8.61 14.48
N PRO A 227 -12.53 -9.75 15.01
CA PRO A 227 -11.65 -9.77 16.16
C PRO A 227 -10.42 -8.90 15.94
N THR A 228 -10.05 -8.18 16.99
CA THR A 228 -8.78 -7.47 17.09
C THR A 228 -8.13 -7.85 18.39
N GLY A 229 -6.83 -8.11 18.34
CA GLY A 229 -6.08 -8.51 19.52
C GLY A 229 -4.81 -9.23 19.12
N CYS A 230 -3.83 -9.20 20.01
CA CYS A 230 -2.74 -10.17 19.96
C CYS A 230 -3.14 -11.43 20.74
N PRO A 231 -2.56 -12.60 20.45
CA PRO A 231 -2.84 -13.84 21.17
C PRO A 231 -2.39 -13.83 22.64
N ASN A 232 -1.87 -12.72 23.15
CA ASN A 232 -1.44 -12.61 24.54
C ASN A 232 -2.67 -12.37 25.45
N PRO A 233 -3.04 -13.33 26.33
CA PRO A 233 -4.21 -13.20 27.20
C PRO A 233 -4.08 -12.08 28.24
N CYS A 234 -2.86 -11.59 28.48
CA CYS A 234 -2.60 -10.47 29.38
C CYS A 234 -2.64 -9.10 28.67
N CYS A 235 -2.99 -9.06 27.38
CA CYS A 235 -3.06 -7.80 26.65
C CYS A 235 -4.34 -7.05 27.04
N THR A 236 -4.19 -5.98 27.82
CA THR A 236 -5.29 -5.11 28.28
C THR A 236 -5.51 -3.90 27.37
N GLU A 237 -4.69 -3.73 26.35
CA GLU A 237 -4.78 -2.63 25.38
C GLU A 237 -5.43 -3.11 24.08
N ASP A 238 -6.05 -2.19 23.32
CA ASP A 238 -6.50 -2.41 21.93
C ASP A 238 -5.27 -2.70 21.04
N CYS A 239 -4.73 -3.90 21.17
CA CYS A 239 -3.55 -4.37 20.46
C CYS A 239 -3.97 -4.91 19.11
N GLU A 240 -3.98 -4.03 18.11
CA GLU A 240 -4.14 -4.42 16.71
C GLU A 240 -2.78 -4.85 16.14
N LEU A 241 -2.44 -6.14 16.26
CA LEU A 241 -1.23 -6.68 15.64
C LEU A 241 -1.26 -6.50 14.11
N ILE A 242 -2.45 -6.60 13.52
CA ILE A 242 -2.71 -6.39 12.09
C ILE A 242 -3.88 -5.42 11.97
N ARG A 243 -3.68 -4.30 11.28
CA ARG A 243 -4.75 -3.33 10.98
C ARG A 243 -5.63 -3.85 9.85
N PHE A 244 -6.65 -4.61 10.23
CA PHE A 244 -7.71 -5.06 9.32
C PHE A 244 -8.75 -3.94 9.12
N PRO A 245 -9.21 -3.67 7.88
CA PRO A 245 -10.11 -2.54 7.58
C PRO A 245 -11.58 -2.80 7.96
N ARG A 246 -11.86 -2.95 9.26
CA ARG A 246 -13.20 -3.23 9.83
C ARG A 246 -14.26 -2.21 9.46
N ARG A 247 -13.87 -0.94 9.30
CA ARG A 247 -14.75 0.17 8.89
C ARG A 247 -14.71 0.43 7.38
N GLY A 248 -14.35 -0.59 6.61
CA GLY A 248 -14.29 -0.57 5.17
C GLY A 248 -13.35 0.49 4.62
N VAL A 249 -13.77 1.11 3.52
CA VAL A 249 -12.97 2.07 2.74
C VAL A 249 -12.48 3.27 3.55
N SER A 250 -13.22 3.67 4.60
CA SER A 250 -12.86 4.82 5.45
C SER A 250 -11.64 4.56 6.34
N ALA A 251 -11.41 3.30 6.75
CA ALA A 251 -10.29 2.89 7.60
C ALA A 251 -9.20 2.12 6.85
N ALA A 252 -9.46 1.75 5.58
CA ALA A 252 -8.51 1.00 4.78
C ALA A 252 -7.33 1.86 4.31
N ALA A 253 -6.12 1.28 4.35
CA ALA A 253 -4.96 1.87 3.70
C ALA A 253 -4.99 1.58 2.20
N ILE A 254 -5.53 2.51 1.42
CA ILE A 254 -5.69 2.35 -0.04
C ILE A 254 -4.60 3.14 -0.76
N LEU A 255 -3.87 2.45 -1.63
CA LEU A 255 -2.81 3.06 -2.44
C LEU A 255 -3.43 3.89 -3.58
N PRO A 256 -2.99 5.14 -3.80
CA PRO A 256 -3.55 6.03 -4.82
C PRO A 256 -3.07 5.71 -6.24
N ILE A 257 -3.22 4.46 -6.68
CA ILE A 257 -2.71 3.96 -7.98
C ILE A 257 -3.62 4.40 -9.15
N VAL A 258 -4.90 4.60 -8.89
CA VAL A 258 -5.92 4.97 -9.88
C VAL A 258 -6.31 6.44 -9.69
N ASN A 259 -6.42 7.21 -10.79
CA ASN A 259 -6.86 8.60 -10.68
C ASN A 259 -8.38 8.69 -10.41
N LYS A 260 -8.86 9.87 -10.00
CA LYS A 260 -10.31 10.13 -9.78
C LYS A 260 -11.21 9.81 -11.01
N LYS A 261 -10.63 9.67 -12.21
CA LYS A 261 -11.34 9.34 -13.45
C LYS A 261 -11.37 7.83 -13.75
N GLY A 262 -10.99 6.97 -12.80
CA GLY A 262 -11.02 5.50 -12.95
C GLY A 262 -9.99 4.94 -13.94
N ARG A 263 -9.21 5.80 -14.61
CA ARG A 263 -8.10 5.35 -15.45
C ARG A 263 -6.95 5.02 -14.51
N ARG A 264 -6.44 3.77 -14.57
CA ARG A 264 -5.13 3.42 -13.99
C ARG A 264 -4.20 4.55 -14.39
N ARG A 265 -3.72 5.29 -13.40
CA ARG A 265 -2.89 6.45 -13.66
C ARG A 265 -1.66 5.84 -14.32
N ARG A 266 -1.50 6.02 -15.64
CA ARG A 266 -0.17 5.82 -16.23
C ARG A 266 0.72 6.67 -15.36
N PHE A 267 1.66 6.03 -14.68
CA PHE A 267 2.66 6.68 -13.86
C PHE A 267 3.32 7.73 -14.77
N ARG A 268 2.82 8.97 -14.74
CA ARG A 268 3.47 10.08 -15.40
C ARG A 268 4.59 10.47 -14.46
N ARG A 269 5.80 10.35 -14.98
CA ARG A 269 7.04 10.61 -14.24
C ARG A 269 7.01 12.08 -13.85
N LYS A 270 6.69 12.37 -12.58
CA LYS A 270 6.99 13.69 -12.02
C LYS A 270 8.50 13.81 -11.95
N GLU A 271 9.07 14.64 -12.81
CA GLU A 271 10.47 14.99 -12.68
C GLU A 271 10.62 15.89 -11.45
N MET A 272 11.41 15.44 -10.49
CA MET A 272 11.69 16.14 -9.24
C MET A 272 13.17 16.42 -9.12
N CYS A 273 13.52 17.42 -8.32
CA CYS A 273 14.89 17.58 -7.88
C CYS A 273 15.36 16.33 -7.12
N ASN A 274 16.56 15.84 -7.42
CA ASN A 274 17.13 14.63 -6.80
C ASN A 274 17.74 14.90 -5.42
N TRP A 275 17.94 16.18 -5.05
CA TRP A 275 18.28 16.51 -3.67
C TRP A 275 17.11 16.24 -2.75
N ILE A 276 17.38 15.40 -1.76
CA ILE A 276 16.41 14.78 -0.87
C ILE A 276 15.57 15.79 -0.07
N GLU A 277 16.10 16.99 0.16
CA GLU A 277 15.40 18.08 0.87
C GLU A 277 14.78 19.15 -0.08
N CYS A 278 14.86 19.00 -1.42
CA CYS A 278 14.17 19.90 -2.38
C CYS A 278 12.77 19.35 -2.71
N ASP A 279 11.75 20.20 -2.60
CA ASP A 279 10.35 19.89 -2.95
C ASP A 279 9.98 20.35 -4.38
N VAL A 280 10.92 20.95 -5.11
CA VAL A 280 10.70 21.43 -6.48
C VAL A 280 10.34 20.27 -7.42
N CYS A 281 9.16 20.41 -8.04
CA CYS A 281 8.64 19.51 -9.06
C CYS A 281 8.58 20.25 -10.40
N PHE A 282 9.24 19.71 -11.42
CA PHE A 282 9.36 20.34 -12.74
C PHE A 282 8.08 20.23 -13.59
N GLU A 283 7.11 19.39 -13.21
CA GLU A 283 5.89 19.13 -14.00
C GLU A 283 4.77 20.17 -13.76
N ARG A 284 4.88 21.03 -12.73
CA ARG A 284 3.82 21.99 -12.37
C ARG A 284 3.63 23.12 -13.41
N LEU A 285 4.54 23.23 -14.38
CA LEU A 285 4.64 24.39 -15.27
C LEU A 285 4.07 24.15 -16.67
N VAL A 286 3.82 22.90 -17.07
CA VAL A 286 3.33 22.59 -18.44
C VAL A 286 1.79 22.53 -18.50
N ALA A 287 1.11 22.52 -17.35
CA ALA A 287 -0.34 22.38 -17.27
C ALA A 287 -1.09 23.72 -17.16
N ALA A 288 -0.38 24.85 -17.00
CA ALA A 288 -1.00 26.17 -16.84
C ALA A 288 -1.30 26.87 -18.19
N ASP A 289 -0.58 26.55 -19.26
CA ASP A 289 -0.68 27.28 -20.54
C ASP A 289 -1.54 26.59 -21.62
N GLY A 290 -2.35 25.60 -21.25
CA GLY A 290 -3.03 24.72 -22.22
C GLY A 290 -4.53 24.56 -22.10
N ALA A 291 -5.21 25.31 -21.23
CA ALA A 291 -6.66 25.21 -21.07
C ALA A 291 -7.30 26.58 -20.80
N GLU A 292 -7.13 27.52 -21.73
CA GLU A 292 -8.18 28.52 -21.97
C GLU A 292 -9.26 27.86 -22.83
N GLU A 293 -10.20 27.15 -22.17
CA GLU A 293 -11.51 26.92 -22.77
C GLU A 293 -12.35 28.19 -22.55
N SER A 294 -12.63 28.85 -23.67
CA SER A 294 -13.55 29.97 -23.78
C SER A 294 -14.92 29.62 -23.20
N PHE A 295 -15.23 30.13 -22.01
CA PHE A 295 -16.60 30.19 -21.50
C PHE A 295 -17.29 31.41 -22.12
N SER A 296 -18.08 31.18 -23.14
CA SER A 296 -19.06 32.16 -23.64
C SER A 296 -20.18 32.30 -22.61
N VAL A 297 -20.16 33.39 -21.85
CA VAL A 297 -21.25 33.83 -20.97
C VAL A 297 -22.16 34.74 -21.78
N ASP A 298 -23.36 34.27 -22.03
CA ASP A 298 -24.46 35.07 -22.57
C ASP A 298 -25.08 35.90 -21.43
N GLY A 299 -25.33 37.18 -21.68
CA GLY A 299 -25.67 38.17 -20.67
C GLY A 299 -27.15 38.22 -20.31
N SER A 300 -27.44 38.71 -19.10
CA SER A 300 -28.63 39.54 -18.84
C SER A 300 -28.48 40.37 -17.57
N GLU A 301 -28.94 41.60 -17.66
CA GLU A 301 -28.70 42.78 -16.81
C GLU A 301 -29.48 42.77 -15.48
N GLY A 302 -29.02 43.55 -14.48
CA GLY A 302 -29.88 43.88 -13.33
C GLY A 302 -29.27 44.51 -12.06
N SER A 303 -28.82 45.76 -12.16
CA SER A 303 -28.95 46.84 -11.14
C SER A 303 -28.09 46.90 -9.85
N SER A 304 -27.88 48.15 -9.44
CA SER A 304 -26.78 48.75 -8.68
C SER A 304 -27.02 48.97 -7.17
N ILE A 305 -25.95 49.45 -6.49
CA ILE A 305 -25.77 50.17 -5.20
C ILE A 305 -24.78 49.36 -4.34
N GLY A 306 -23.62 49.82 -3.86
CA GLY A 306 -23.01 51.14 -3.67
C GLY A 306 -22.35 51.14 -2.28
N GLY A 307 -21.02 51.37 -2.16
CA GLY A 307 -20.38 51.52 -0.85
C GLY A 307 -18.88 51.23 -0.75
N VAL A 308 -18.08 52.27 -0.99
CA VAL A 308 -16.76 52.66 -0.47
C VAL A 308 -16.16 51.80 0.67
N PHE A 309 -14.92 51.29 0.53
CA PHE A 309 -13.74 51.71 1.31
C PHE A 309 -12.45 51.00 0.82
N ASP A 310 -11.39 51.78 0.95
CA ASP A 310 -10.02 51.69 0.45
C ASP A 310 -9.11 51.03 1.50
N GLU A 311 -8.24 50.08 1.11
CA GLU A 311 -6.89 49.97 1.69
C GLU A 311 -5.97 49.09 0.82
N HIS A 312 -4.98 49.76 0.24
CA HIS A 312 -3.85 49.21 -0.50
C HIS A 312 -2.96 48.31 0.38
N VAL A 313 -2.78 47.05 -0.03
CA VAL A 313 -1.60 46.26 0.33
C VAL A 313 -0.93 45.83 -0.98
N GLU A 314 0.01 46.64 -1.45
CA GLU A 314 0.93 46.27 -2.52
C GLU A 314 1.92 45.23 -1.95
N ALA A 315 1.59 43.95 -2.12
CA ALA A 315 2.57 42.90 -2.02
C ALA A 315 3.35 42.88 -3.34
N GLU A 316 4.62 43.25 -3.29
CA GLU A 316 5.59 43.13 -4.37
C GLU A 316 5.52 41.71 -4.96
N ILE A 317 4.93 41.59 -6.14
CA ILE A 317 5.02 40.39 -6.97
C ILE A 317 6.41 40.45 -7.61
N ASP A 318 7.29 39.56 -7.17
CA ASP A 318 8.62 39.32 -7.72
C ASP A 318 8.51 38.87 -9.20
N GLU A 319 8.34 39.85 -10.09
CA GLU A 319 8.44 39.71 -11.55
C GLU A 319 9.90 39.41 -11.93
N GLY A 320 10.31 38.15 -11.84
CA GLY A 320 11.66 37.82 -12.29
C GLY A 320 12.18 36.41 -12.10
N ALA A 321 11.43 35.49 -11.48
CA ALA A 321 11.88 34.11 -11.36
C ALA A 321 11.82 33.39 -12.72
N ARG A 322 12.83 33.62 -13.57
CA ARG A 322 13.15 32.80 -14.74
C ARG A 322 13.12 31.34 -14.29
N LEU A 323 12.12 30.61 -14.76
CA LEU A 323 11.86 29.22 -14.43
C LEU A 323 13.07 28.36 -14.82
N SER A 324 13.93 28.09 -13.85
CA SER A 324 15.08 27.20 -14.01
C SER A 324 14.55 25.81 -14.35
N TYR A 325 14.80 25.37 -15.58
CA TYR A 325 14.41 24.04 -16.10
C TYR A 325 15.07 22.85 -15.36
N GLY A 326 15.74 23.09 -14.24
CA GLY A 326 16.50 22.10 -13.49
C GLY A 326 17.69 21.59 -14.30
N GLN A 327 18.87 21.61 -13.71
CA GLN A 327 20.05 21.05 -14.36
C GLN A 327 20.08 19.53 -14.21
N VAL A 328 20.34 18.83 -15.30
CA VAL A 328 20.60 17.39 -15.30
C VAL A 328 22.07 17.13 -15.00
N CYS A 329 22.36 16.07 -14.24
CA CYS A 329 23.73 15.67 -13.98
C CYS A 329 24.48 15.43 -15.30
N GLY A 330 25.55 16.19 -15.57
CA GLY A 330 26.27 16.12 -16.84
C GLY A 330 26.90 14.76 -17.16
N ARG A 331 27.11 13.90 -16.14
CA ARG A 331 27.71 12.57 -16.30
C ARG A 331 26.69 11.49 -16.65
N CYS A 332 25.68 11.30 -15.79
CA CYS A 332 24.69 10.25 -15.99
C CYS A 332 23.49 10.71 -16.82
N LYS A 333 23.21 12.02 -16.85
CA LYS A 333 21.98 12.61 -17.43
C LYS A 333 20.68 11.99 -16.89
N LEU A 334 20.76 11.21 -15.81
CA LEU A 334 19.62 10.56 -15.18
C LEU A 334 18.98 11.51 -14.18
N VAL A 335 19.72 11.98 -13.19
CA VAL A 335 19.16 12.82 -12.13
C VAL A 335 19.10 14.29 -12.52
N ARG A 336 18.12 15.03 -11.99
CA ARG A 336 17.88 16.47 -12.23
C ARG A 336 17.87 17.22 -10.90
N TYR A 337 18.40 18.44 -10.86
CA TYR A 337 18.47 19.28 -9.66
C TYR A 337 17.88 20.65 -9.90
N CYS A 338 17.14 21.18 -8.94
CA CYS A 338 16.55 22.52 -8.99
C CYS A 338 17.65 23.62 -8.92
N SER A 339 18.81 23.33 -8.33
CA SER A 339 19.98 24.24 -8.21
C SER A 339 21.32 23.48 -8.15
N GLU A 340 22.45 24.18 -8.27
CA GLU A 340 23.80 23.55 -8.19
C GLU A 340 24.16 23.19 -6.76
N GLN A 341 23.69 23.99 -5.81
CA GLN A 341 23.79 23.70 -4.39
C GLN A 341 23.21 22.32 -4.06
N HIS A 342 22.03 22.01 -4.60
CA HIS A 342 21.37 20.73 -4.38
C HIS A 342 22.10 19.55 -5.00
N GLN A 343 22.72 19.74 -6.17
CA GLN A 343 23.62 18.73 -6.73
C GLN A 343 24.84 18.49 -5.82
N ARG A 344 25.45 19.56 -5.28
CA ARG A 344 26.61 19.43 -4.38
C ARG A 344 26.26 18.72 -3.08
N LEU A 345 25.10 19.03 -2.50
CA LEU A 345 24.59 18.38 -1.29
C LEU A 345 24.33 16.88 -1.52
N ASP A 346 23.76 16.51 -2.67
CA ASP A 346 23.50 15.11 -3.04
C ASP A 346 24.76 14.35 -3.51
N TRP A 347 25.84 15.06 -3.84
CA TRP A 347 26.96 14.49 -4.58
C TRP A 347 27.66 13.33 -3.87
N SER A 348 27.73 13.36 -2.54
CA SER A 348 28.37 12.32 -1.73
C SER A 348 27.73 10.95 -1.91
N GLU A 349 26.41 10.91 -2.09
CA GLU A 349 25.60 9.71 -2.33
C GLU A 349 25.46 9.44 -3.82
N HIS A 350 25.11 10.46 -4.62
CA HIS A 350 24.92 10.32 -6.05
C HIS A 350 26.15 9.76 -6.76
N LYS A 351 27.37 10.20 -6.39
CA LYS A 351 28.61 9.73 -7.03
C LYS A 351 28.83 8.22 -6.93
N ARG A 352 28.21 7.54 -5.95
CA ARG A 352 28.31 6.08 -5.77
C ARG A 352 27.56 5.31 -6.85
N VAL A 353 26.54 5.93 -7.43
CA VAL A 353 25.65 5.34 -8.45
C VAL A 353 25.72 6.06 -9.81
N CYS A 354 26.45 7.18 -9.89
CA CYS A 354 26.58 8.01 -11.08
C CYS A 354 27.46 7.34 -12.16
N VAL A 355 26.82 6.69 -13.13
CA VAL A 355 27.47 6.08 -14.31
C VAL A 355 27.42 7.02 -15.51
N LYS A 356 28.40 6.95 -16.41
CA LYS A 356 28.40 7.75 -17.65
C LYS A 356 27.23 7.28 -18.53
N ALA A 357 26.42 8.20 -19.03
CA ALA A 357 25.37 7.87 -19.99
C ALA A 357 25.99 7.19 -21.22
N SER A 358 25.59 5.95 -21.50
CA SER A 358 25.92 5.29 -22.76
C SER A 358 25.20 6.07 -23.86
N GLY A 359 25.98 6.78 -24.69
CA GLY A 359 25.47 7.52 -25.84
C GLY A 359 24.99 6.59 -26.93
#